data_AF-A0A0G0VCM0-F1
#
_entry.id   AF-A0A0G0VCM0-F1
#
_cell.length_a   1.000
_cell.length_b   1.000
_cell.length_c   1.000
_cell.angle_alpha   90.00
_cell.angle_beta   90.00
_cell.angle_gamma   90.00
#
_symmetry.space_group_name_H-M   'P 1'
#
loop_
_entity.id
_entity.type
_entity.pdbx_description
1 polymer ?
#
loop_
_entity_poly.entity_id
_entity_poly.type
_entity_poly.pdbx_seq_one_letter_code
_entity_poly.pdbx_strand_id
1 'polypeptide(L)'
;MMGREERKEELEMLIQRSLFDEATRMARHPLDYEEGEAFVDITFREENVPQEIIEAALEGFLESRVNRYELHGYWVHSLSHFTDKLWKRGMRSWIKRFNETAFRGVYETGDTNCSDRLVGDFGRYASWDDDSTDFHLTDKILRWMKWDYLGYTKARIQMRVFQSEEEYICWRLGRLEDFMNHVDIEQIQAFLRRLRELGSDVSEFDALPRTILTQRLEEYRRKLEVETEDWRKENLRKKIAGFETNLALL
;
A
#
# COMPACT_ATOMS: atom_id res chain seq x y z
N MET A 1 0.12 -14.58 -33.60
CA MET A 1 0.69 -13.87 -32.44
C MET A 1 -0.37 -13.96 -31.37
N MET A 2 -0.07 -14.55 -30.21
CA MET A 2 -1.07 -14.70 -29.13
C MET A 2 -1.43 -13.34 -28.56
N GLY A 3 -2.70 -13.18 -28.18
CA GLY A 3 -3.21 -12.00 -27.49
C GLY A 3 -2.77 -11.95 -26.02
N ARG A 4 -2.92 -10.78 -25.38
CA ARG A 4 -2.54 -10.59 -23.97
C ARG A 4 -3.28 -11.55 -23.03
N GLU A 5 -4.57 -11.74 -23.24
CA GLU A 5 -5.38 -12.60 -22.37
C GLU A 5 -4.98 -14.08 -22.52
N GLU A 6 -4.75 -14.53 -23.76
CA GLU A 6 -4.24 -15.88 -24.04
C GLU A 6 -2.89 -16.13 -23.35
N ARG A 7 -2.03 -15.11 -23.29
CA ARG A 7 -0.73 -15.21 -22.61
C ARG A 7 -0.85 -15.30 -21.09
N LYS A 8 -1.81 -14.59 -20.48
CA LYS A 8 -2.07 -14.73 -19.03
C LYS A 8 -2.56 -16.13 -18.68
N GLU A 9 -3.54 -16.63 -19.44
CA GLU A 9 -4.08 -17.97 -19.27
C GLU A 9 -3.00 -19.04 -19.48
N GLU A 10 -2.12 -18.84 -20.45
CA GLU A 10 -0.99 -19.74 -20.70
C GLU A 10 0.00 -19.75 -19.53
N LEU A 11 0.41 -18.58 -18.99
CA LEU A 11 1.30 -18.54 -17.83
C LEU A 11 0.70 -19.24 -16.61
N GLU A 12 -0.57 -18.99 -16.31
CA GLU A 12 -1.29 -19.63 -15.22
C GLU A 12 -1.33 -21.16 -15.40
N MET A 13 -1.65 -21.63 -16.61
CA MET A 13 -1.65 -23.05 -16.95
C MET A 13 -0.25 -23.70 -16.80
N LEU A 14 0.81 -23.01 -17.24
CA LEU A 14 2.18 -23.52 -17.13
C LEU A 14 2.58 -23.71 -15.65
N ILE A 15 2.24 -22.74 -14.79
CA ILE A 15 2.47 -22.82 -13.34
C ILE A 15 1.68 -23.99 -12.73
N GLN A 16 0.38 -24.09 -13.01
CA GLN A 16 -0.49 -25.14 -12.47
C GLN A 16 -0.07 -26.55 -12.91
N ARG A 17 0.53 -26.68 -14.11
CA ARG A 17 1.08 -27.94 -14.62
C ARG A 17 2.52 -28.19 -14.22
N SER A 18 3.10 -27.33 -13.38
CA SER A 18 4.50 -27.40 -12.94
C SER A 18 5.52 -27.39 -14.09
N LEU A 19 5.18 -26.72 -15.19
CA LEU A 19 6.05 -26.48 -16.35
C LEU A 19 6.87 -25.20 -16.12
N PHE A 20 7.75 -25.25 -15.12
CA PHE A 20 8.39 -24.06 -14.55
C PHE A 20 9.43 -23.40 -15.48
N ASP A 21 10.11 -24.17 -16.33
CA ASP A 21 11.07 -23.62 -17.29
C ASP A 21 10.37 -22.75 -18.35
N GLU A 22 9.25 -23.24 -18.89
CA GLU A 22 8.42 -22.49 -19.82
C GLU A 22 7.78 -21.28 -19.15
N ALA A 23 7.25 -21.45 -17.93
CA ALA A 23 6.66 -20.35 -17.17
C ALA A 23 7.68 -19.24 -16.88
N THR A 24 8.91 -19.59 -16.47
CA THR A 24 9.99 -18.65 -16.22
C THR A 24 10.35 -17.86 -17.49
N ARG A 25 10.49 -18.56 -18.63
CA ARG A 25 10.79 -17.93 -19.91
C ARG A 25 9.69 -16.96 -20.35
N MET A 26 8.43 -17.35 -20.14
CA MET A 26 7.28 -16.53 -20.47
C MET A 26 7.19 -15.28 -19.58
N ALA A 27 7.32 -15.45 -18.26
CA ALA A 27 7.24 -14.38 -17.28
C ALA A 27 8.30 -13.28 -17.48
N ARG A 28 9.50 -13.66 -17.97
CA ARG A 28 10.61 -12.75 -18.27
C ARG A 28 10.35 -11.82 -19.47
N HIS A 29 9.40 -12.16 -20.34
CA HIS A 29 9.18 -11.45 -21.61
C HIS A 29 7.73 -11.00 -21.80
N PRO A 30 7.20 -10.12 -20.94
CA PRO A 30 5.89 -9.52 -21.16
C PRO A 30 5.92 -8.57 -22.37
N LEU A 31 4.80 -8.48 -23.08
CA LEU A 31 4.64 -7.58 -24.23
C LEU A 31 4.69 -6.09 -23.84
N ASP A 32 4.12 -5.76 -22.68
CA ASP A 32 4.06 -4.40 -22.12
C ASP A 32 3.88 -4.46 -20.58
N TYR A 33 3.73 -3.29 -19.97
CA TYR A 33 3.60 -3.18 -18.52
C TYR A 33 2.28 -3.74 -17.97
N GLU A 34 1.19 -3.72 -18.76
CA GLU A 34 -0.10 -4.28 -18.33
C GLU A 34 -0.04 -5.81 -18.30
N GLU A 35 0.64 -6.42 -19.28
CA GLU A 35 0.93 -7.86 -19.23
C GLU A 35 1.93 -8.19 -18.11
N GLY A 36 2.98 -7.39 -17.93
CA GLY A 36 3.95 -7.58 -16.86
C GLY A 36 3.31 -7.51 -15.47
N GLU A 37 2.40 -6.57 -15.24
CA GLU A 37 1.63 -6.46 -14.00
C GLU A 37 0.80 -7.72 -13.76
N ALA A 38 0.10 -8.20 -14.80
CA ALA A 38 -0.71 -9.42 -14.69
C ALA A 38 0.15 -10.66 -14.40
N PHE A 39 1.34 -10.77 -14.97
CA PHE A 39 2.27 -11.87 -14.67
C PHE A 39 2.75 -11.83 -13.22
N VAL A 40 3.05 -10.64 -12.68
CA VAL A 40 3.35 -10.49 -11.25
C VAL A 40 2.15 -10.88 -10.39
N ASP A 41 0.94 -10.47 -10.75
CA ASP A 41 -0.27 -10.82 -10.02
C ASP A 41 -0.50 -12.34 -9.95
N ILE A 42 -0.42 -13.02 -11.10
CA ILE A 42 -0.55 -14.48 -11.22
C ILE A 42 0.49 -15.18 -10.33
N THR A 43 1.77 -14.85 -10.48
CA THR A 43 2.85 -15.49 -9.70
C THR A 43 2.76 -15.22 -8.19
N PHE A 44 2.04 -14.17 -7.78
CA PHE A 44 1.77 -13.88 -6.37
C PHE A 44 0.51 -14.54 -5.82
N ARG A 45 -0.44 -14.91 -6.67
CA ARG A 45 -1.72 -15.54 -6.29
C ARG A 45 -1.64 -17.06 -6.23
N GLU A 46 -0.93 -17.67 -7.17
CA GLU A 46 -0.87 -19.14 -7.27
C GLU A 46 -0.09 -19.75 -6.10
N GLU A 47 -0.52 -20.94 -5.65
CA GLU A 47 0.16 -21.69 -4.59
C GLU A 47 1.41 -22.39 -5.13
N ASN A 48 2.45 -22.50 -4.31
CA ASN A 48 3.70 -23.23 -4.62
C ASN A 48 4.48 -22.72 -5.85
N VAL A 49 4.33 -21.44 -6.23
CA VAL A 49 5.13 -20.82 -7.30
C VAL A 49 6.61 -20.76 -6.89
N PRO A 50 7.54 -21.35 -7.66
CA PRO A 50 8.97 -21.20 -7.44
C PRO A 50 9.42 -19.73 -7.46
N GLN A 51 10.36 -19.39 -6.58
CA GLN A 51 10.94 -18.04 -6.46
C GLN A 51 11.51 -17.53 -7.79
N GLU A 52 12.06 -18.42 -8.63
CA GLU A 52 12.62 -18.06 -9.93
C GLU A 52 11.56 -17.51 -10.91
N ILE A 53 10.32 -17.99 -10.86
CA ILE A 53 9.23 -17.51 -11.73
C ILE A 53 8.77 -16.12 -11.25
N ILE A 54 8.68 -15.95 -9.92
CA ILE A 54 8.40 -14.66 -9.30
C ILE A 54 9.47 -13.64 -9.74
N GLU A 55 10.76 -13.98 -9.60
CA GLU A 55 11.85 -13.10 -9.99
C GLU A 55 11.83 -12.80 -11.49
N ALA A 56 11.53 -13.79 -12.32
CA ALA A 56 11.37 -13.58 -13.76
C ALA A 56 10.22 -12.63 -14.11
N ALA A 57 9.07 -12.73 -13.43
CA ALA A 57 7.95 -11.81 -13.62
C ALA A 57 8.30 -10.38 -13.20
N LEU A 58 9.01 -10.22 -12.07
CA LEU A 58 9.47 -8.92 -11.59
C LEU A 58 10.53 -8.30 -12.52
N GLU A 59 11.46 -9.11 -13.04
CA GLU A 59 12.42 -8.70 -14.08
C GLU A 59 11.70 -8.26 -15.36
N GLY A 60 10.76 -9.07 -15.85
CA GLY A 60 9.97 -8.76 -17.04
C GLY A 60 9.17 -7.47 -16.87
N PHE A 61 8.53 -7.26 -15.72
CA PHE A 61 7.84 -6.00 -15.44
C PHE A 61 8.80 -4.80 -15.39
N LEU A 62 9.98 -4.95 -14.79
CA LEU A 62 10.99 -3.89 -14.74
C LEU A 62 11.45 -3.49 -16.16
N GLU A 63 11.70 -4.48 -17.02
CA GLU A 63 12.13 -4.27 -18.41
C GLU A 63 11.04 -3.67 -19.29
N SER A 64 9.77 -3.95 -18.99
CA SER A 64 8.63 -3.40 -19.75
C SER A 64 8.57 -1.87 -19.74
N ARG A 65 9.21 -1.22 -18.74
CA ARG A 65 9.41 0.23 -18.69
C ARG A 65 10.16 0.77 -19.90
N VAL A 66 11.13 0.01 -20.43
CA VAL A 66 11.96 0.40 -21.57
C VAL A 66 11.15 0.37 -22.87
N ASN A 67 10.19 -0.56 -22.96
CA ASN A 67 9.39 -0.76 -24.17
C ASN A 67 8.37 0.35 -24.44
N ARG A 68 7.95 1.09 -23.40
CA ARG A 68 7.02 2.24 -23.50
C ARG A 68 7.41 3.36 -22.55
N TYR A 69 8.59 3.90 -22.77
CA TYR A 69 9.20 4.95 -21.95
C TYR A 69 8.29 6.20 -21.79
N GLU A 70 7.51 6.53 -22.80
CA GLU A 70 6.55 7.65 -22.81
C GLU A 70 5.33 7.45 -21.90
N LEU A 71 5.08 6.23 -21.40
CA LEU A 71 3.98 5.90 -20.50
C LEU A 71 4.45 5.68 -19.05
N HIS A 72 5.49 6.43 -18.64
CA HIS A 72 6.12 6.25 -17.33
C HIS A 72 5.12 6.27 -16.16
N GLY A 73 4.22 7.24 -16.10
CA GLY A 73 3.21 7.32 -15.04
C GLY A 73 2.28 6.10 -14.98
N TYR A 74 1.95 5.49 -16.12
CA TYR A 74 1.16 4.25 -16.16
C TYR A 74 1.96 3.03 -15.69
N TRP A 75 3.25 2.96 -16.02
CA TRP A 75 4.13 1.93 -15.49
C TRP A 75 4.26 2.06 -13.95
N VAL A 76 4.44 3.28 -13.43
CA VAL A 76 4.46 3.53 -11.97
C VAL A 76 3.11 3.21 -11.33
N HIS A 77 2.00 3.52 -12.00
CA HIS A 77 0.66 3.15 -11.53
C HIS A 77 0.52 1.62 -11.38
N SER A 78 0.95 0.87 -12.37
CA SER A 78 0.91 -0.60 -12.40
C SER A 78 1.75 -1.21 -11.28
N LEU A 79 2.93 -0.63 -11.02
CA LEU A 79 3.78 -1.01 -9.88
C LEU A 79 3.01 -0.90 -8.55
N SER A 80 2.19 0.15 -8.38
CA SER A 80 1.41 0.36 -7.14
C SER A 80 0.34 -0.71 -6.87
N HIS A 81 0.03 -1.59 -7.82
CA HIS A 81 -0.94 -2.67 -7.63
C HIS A 81 -0.36 -3.90 -6.92
N PHE A 82 0.97 -4.03 -6.83
CA PHE A 82 1.61 -5.18 -6.20
C PHE A 82 2.74 -4.82 -5.23
N THR A 83 3.04 -3.54 -5.01
CA THR A 83 4.02 -3.09 -4.02
C THR A 83 3.69 -3.56 -2.61
N ASP A 84 2.42 -3.62 -2.22
CA ASP A 84 2.01 -4.16 -0.91
C ASP A 84 2.36 -5.65 -0.76
N LYS A 85 2.23 -6.44 -1.83
CA LYS A 85 2.59 -7.85 -1.87
C LYS A 85 4.10 -8.03 -1.73
N LEU A 86 4.91 -7.18 -2.37
CA LEU A 86 6.36 -7.17 -2.20
C LEU A 86 6.76 -6.88 -0.75
N TRP A 87 6.12 -5.89 -0.10
CA TRP A 87 6.35 -5.58 1.30
C TRP A 87 5.97 -6.74 2.22
N LYS A 88 4.77 -7.32 2.05
CA LYS A 88 4.29 -8.47 2.85
C LYS A 88 5.18 -9.70 2.71
N ARG A 89 5.79 -9.92 1.53
CA ARG A 89 6.74 -11.01 1.27
C ARG A 89 8.18 -10.68 1.71
N GLY A 90 8.45 -9.47 2.19
CA GLY A 90 9.80 -9.07 2.62
C GLY A 90 10.80 -8.87 1.47
N MET A 91 10.32 -8.67 0.23
CA MET A 91 11.17 -8.56 -0.97
C MET A 91 11.79 -7.16 -1.13
N ARG A 92 12.50 -6.69 -0.09
CA ARG A 92 13.00 -5.29 0.00
C ARG A 92 13.92 -4.90 -1.16
N SER A 93 14.79 -5.78 -1.64
CA SER A 93 15.70 -5.50 -2.77
C SER A 93 14.94 -5.14 -4.05
N TRP A 94 13.82 -5.80 -4.31
CA TRP A 94 12.96 -5.52 -5.45
C TRP A 94 12.28 -4.16 -5.33
N ILE A 95 11.76 -3.84 -4.15
CA ILE A 95 11.15 -2.52 -3.88
C ILE A 95 12.18 -1.40 -4.11
N LYS A 96 13.43 -1.58 -3.63
CA LYS A 96 14.52 -0.62 -3.88
C LYS A 96 14.77 -0.43 -5.38
N ARG A 97 14.91 -1.52 -6.14
CA ARG A 97 15.11 -1.47 -7.62
C ARG A 97 13.97 -0.78 -8.36
N PHE A 98 12.72 -1.06 -7.98
CA PHE A 98 11.56 -0.43 -8.59
C PHE A 98 11.48 1.06 -8.26
N ASN A 99 11.71 1.43 -7.00
CA ASN A 99 11.74 2.84 -6.60
C ASN A 99 12.87 3.60 -7.30
N GLU A 100 14.07 3.03 -7.42
CA GLU A 100 15.17 3.62 -8.18
C GLU A 100 14.73 3.92 -9.62
N THR A 101 14.13 2.92 -10.28
CA THR A 101 13.70 3.02 -11.66
C THR A 101 12.55 4.01 -11.84
N ALA A 102 11.60 4.01 -10.91
CA ALA A 102 10.49 4.95 -10.86
C ALA A 102 11.01 6.38 -10.74
N PHE A 103 11.76 6.70 -9.69
CA PHE A 103 12.21 8.06 -9.43
C PHE A 103 13.24 8.55 -10.44
N ARG A 104 14.10 7.66 -10.96
CA ARG A 104 14.94 8.00 -12.11
C ARG A 104 14.08 8.38 -13.31
N GLY A 105 13.04 7.61 -13.61
CA GLY A 105 12.15 7.90 -14.73
C GLY A 105 11.40 9.21 -14.62
N VAL A 106 11.06 9.64 -13.40
CA VAL A 106 10.53 10.98 -13.18
C VAL A 106 11.53 12.06 -13.62
N TYR A 107 12.81 11.92 -13.28
CA TYR A 107 13.82 12.89 -13.72
C TYR A 107 14.03 12.90 -15.23
N GLU A 108 13.92 11.74 -15.87
CA GLU A 108 14.15 11.61 -17.30
C GLU A 108 12.93 12.07 -18.15
N THR A 109 11.71 12.01 -17.61
CA THR A 109 10.46 12.30 -18.35
C THR A 109 9.71 13.56 -17.88
N GLY A 110 9.91 13.98 -16.63
CA GLY A 110 9.10 14.98 -15.96
C GLY A 110 7.71 14.49 -15.52
N ASP A 111 7.36 13.22 -15.76
CA ASP A 111 6.10 12.63 -15.33
C ASP A 111 6.20 12.14 -13.88
N THR A 112 5.45 12.76 -12.98
CA THR A 112 5.44 12.46 -11.54
C THR A 112 4.25 11.59 -11.11
N ASN A 113 3.37 11.21 -12.06
CA ASN A 113 2.11 10.56 -11.75
C ASN A 113 2.30 9.25 -10.98
N CYS A 114 1.44 9.02 -9.98
CA CYS A 114 1.41 7.84 -9.11
C CYS A 114 2.67 7.56 -8.27
N SER A 115 3.72 8.40 -8.37
CA SER A 115 4.94 8.24 -7.58
C SER A 115 4.70 8.50 -6.08
N ASP A 116 3.67 9.28 -5.74
CA ASP A 116 3.18 9.51 -4.40
C ASP A 116 2.67 8.23 -3.71
N ARG A 117 2.14 7.26 -4.48
CA ARG A 117 1.73 5.95 -3.95
C ARG A 117 2.91 5.15 -3.42
N LEU A 118 4.05 5.15 -4.12
CA LEU A 118 5.27 4.44 -3.67
C LEU A 118 5.80 5.02 -2.36
N VAL A 119 5.73 6.34 -2.23
CA VAL A 119 6.05 7.07 -0.99
C VAL A 119 5.06 6.65 0.12
N GLY A 120 3.76 6.61 -0.19
CA GLY A 120 2.70 6.13 0.70
C GLY A 120 2.95 4.71 1.22
N ASP A 121 3.33 3.79 0.34
CA ASP A 121 3.61 2.39 0.68
C ASP A 121 4.83 2.26 1.59
N PHE A 122 5.90 3.02 1.35
CA PHE A 122 7.02 3.06 2.31
C PHE A 122 6.53 3.56 3.68
N GLY A 123 5.77 4.66 3.71
CA GLY A 123 5.22 5.20 4.95
C GLY A 123 4.26 4.25 5.68
N ARG A 124 3.69 3.26 4.97
CA ARG A 124 2.78 2.26 5.54
C ARG A 124 3.51 0.99 5.98
N TYR A 125 4.42 0.46 5.16
CA TYR A 125 4.92 -0.90 5.29
C TYR A 125 6.38 -1.03 5.68
N ALA A 126 7.18 0.03 5.53
CA ALA A 126 8.58 -0.01 5.97
C ALA A 126 8.64 -0.36 7.47
N SER A 127 9.77 -0.89 7.92
CA SER A 127 10.08 -0.98 9.35
C SER A 127 10.47 0.41 9.87
N TRP A 128 10.54 0.59 11.19
CA TRP A 128 11.09 1.83 11.75
C TRP A 128 12.56 2.02 11.36
N ASP A 129 13.33 0.93 11.37
CA ASP A 129 14.76 0.94 11.08
C ASP A 129 15.12 0.93 9.58
N ASP A 130 14.12 0.92 8.70
CA ASP A 130 14.36 1.04 7.25
C ASP A 130 14.69 2.50 6.91
N ASP A 131 15.91 2.76 6.44
CA ASP A 131 16.33 4.08 5.98
C ASP A 131 15.57 4.45 4.70
N SER A 132 14.92 5.61 4.64
CA SER A 132 14.17 6.02 3.45
C SER A 132 15.09 6.25 2.24
N THR A 133 16.34 6.63 2.46
CA THR A 133 17.32 6.88 1.38
C THR A 133 17.70 5.60 0.63
N ASP A 134 17.70 4.46 1.32
CA ASP A 134 17.89 3.12 0.76
C ASP A 134 16.80 2.74 -0.26
N PHE A 135 15.62 3.36 -0.14
CA PHE A 135 14.49 3.20 -1.05
C PHE A 135 14.37 4.35 -2.04
N HIS A 136 15.46 5.11 -2.21
CA HIS A 136 15.56 6.29 -3.05
C HIS A 136 14.62 7.43 -2.66
N LEU A 137 14.08 7.45 -1.44
CA LEU A 137 13.24 8.56 -0.94
C LEU A 137 14.12 9.68 -0.37
N THR A 138 14.79 10.40 -1.26
CA THR A 138 15.70 11.50 -0.91
C THR A 138 14.99 12.85 -0.83
N ASP A 139 15.56 13.83 -0.12
CA ASP A 139 15.05 15.21 -0.07
C ASP A 139 14.72 15.80 -1.45
N LYS A 140 15.51 15.47 -2.47
CA LYS A 140 15.30 15.95 -3.84
C LYS A 140 14.00 15.40 -4.43
N ILE A 141 13.64 14.16 -4.10
CA ILE A 141 12.41 13.48 -4.57
C ILE A 141 11.21 14.01 -3.78
N LEU A 142 11.36 14.14 -2.46
CA LEU A 142 10.30 14.61 -1.57
C LEU A 142 9.84 16.05 -1.85
N ARG A 143 10.68 16.91 -2.46
CA ARG A 143 10.37 18.32 -2.75
C ARG A 143 9.30 18.54 -3.82
N TRP A 144 9.16 17.63 -4.78
CA TRP A 144 8.17 17.77 -5.86
C TRP A 144 6.96 16.85 -5.70
N MET A 145 6.93 16.01 -4.66
CA MET A 145 5.75 15.21 -4.31
C MET A 145 4.61 16.11 -3.85
N LYS A 146 3.40 15.84 -4.34
CA LYS A 146 2.17 16.46 -3.81
C LYS A 146 1.76 15.72 -2.54
N TRP A 147 1.93 16.40 -1.40
CA TRP A 147 1.70 15.82 -0.06
C TRP A 147 0.26 15.92 0.44
N ASP A 148 -0.63 16.50 -0.36
CA ASP A 148 -1.99 16.92 0.05
C ASP A 148 -2.85 15.77 0.60
N TYR A 149 -2.47 14.50 0.35
CA TYR A 149 -3.17 13.31 0.83
C TYR A 149 -2.43 12.50 1.93
N LEU A 150 -1.18 12.83 2.26
CA LEU A 150 -0.28 11.91 2.98
C LEU A 150 0.62 12.59 4.04
N GLY A 151 0.02 13.41 4.92
CA GLY A 151 0.75 14.11 5.99
C GLY A 151 1.54 13.18 6.93
N TYR A 152 1.00 12.00 7.27
CA TYR A 152 1.66 11.02 8.13
C TYR A 152 2.87 10.35 7.47
N THR A 153 2.79 10.08 6.17
CA THR A 153 3.86 9.50 5.37
C THR A 153 5.03 10.47 5.27
N LYS A 154 4.73 11.75 5.04
CA LYS A 154 5.74 12.82 5.05
C LYS A 154 6.48 12.87 6.37
N ALA A 155 5.74 12.91 7.48
CA ALA A 155 6.31 13.01 8.81
C ALA A 155 7.17 11.79 9.16
N ARG A 156 6.78 10.60 8.71
CA ARG A 156 7.56 9.37 8.86
C ARG A 156 8.84 9.36 8.03
N ILE A 157 8.79 9.80 6.77
CA ILE A 157 9.93 9.78 5.84
C ILE A 157 10.92 10.90 6.14
N GLN A 158 10.46 12.05 6.63
CA GLN A 158 11.32 13.10 7.11
C GLN A 158 11.91 12.70 8.47
N MET A 159 12.92 11.82 8.45
CA MET A 159 13.64 11.22 9.59
C MET A 159 14.12 12.17 10.69
N ARG A 160 13.98 13.49 10.50
CA ARG A 160 14.37 14.52 11.48
C ARG A 160 13.21 14.94 12.40
N VAL A 161 12.00 14.45 12.18
CA VAL A 161 10.82 14.86 12.95
C VAL A 161 10.65 14.02 14.22
N PHE A 162 11.06 12.75 14.21
CA PHE A 162 10.88 11.82 15.35
C PHE A 162 12.16 11.03 15.61
N GLN A 163 12.47 10.82 16.88
CA GLN A 163 13.66 10.10 17.35
C GLN A 163 13.40 8.60 17.56
N SER A 164 12.13 8.18 17.62
CA SER A 164 11.75 6.78 17.86
C SER A 164 10.39 6.41 17.24
N GLU A 165 10.15 5.11 17.08
CA GLU A 165 8.86 4.57 16.63
C GLU A 165 7.74 4.98 17.59
N GLU A 166 8.02 4.96 18.90
CA GLU A 166 7.14 5.42 19.96
C GLU A 166 6.70 6.87 19.73
N GLU A 167 7.65 7.79 19.55
CA GLU A 167 7.35 9.22 19.36
C GLU A 167 6.46 9.45 18.14
N TYR A 168 6.73 8.73 17.04
CA TYR A 168 5.91 8.77 15.83
C TYR A 168 4.48 8.26 16.08
N ILE A 169 4.34 7.12 16.77
CA ILE A 169 3.03 6.54 17.05
C ILE A 169 2.23 7.46 17.99
N CYS A 170 2.83 7.96 19.07
CA CYS A 170 2.19 8.90 19.99
C CYS A 170 1.75 10.19 19.28
N TRP A 171 2.61 10.77 18.43
CA TRP A 171 2.24 11.92 17.60
C TRP A 171 1.05 11.62 16.69
N ARG A 172 1.00 10.43 16.08
CA ARG A 172 -0.09 10.03 15.19
C ARG A 172 -1.41 9.85 15.96
N LEU A 173 -1.36 9.24 17.15
CA LEU A 173 -2.51 9.08 18.03
C LEU A 173 -3.02 10.44 18.56
N GLY A 174 -2.12 11.37 18.85
CA GLY A 174 -2.46 12.74 19.28
C GLY A 174 -3.07 13.64 18.21
N ARG A 175 -3.04 13.23 16.93
CA ARG A 175 -3.60 13.98 15.79
C ARG A 175 -4.71 13.25 15.05
N LEU A 176 -5.38 12.30 15.71
CA LEU A 176 -6.45 11.53 15.08
C LEU A 176 -7.60 12.41 14.59
N GLU A 177 -7.91 13.52 15.27
CA GLU A 177 -8.95 14.47 14.87
C GLU A 177 -8.71 15.06 13.47
N ASP A 178 -7.45 15.32 13.11
CA ASP A 178 -7.06 15.83 11.80
C ASP A 178 -7.38 14.84 10.66
N PHE A 179 -7.60 13.55 10.98
CA PHE A 179 -7.73 12.45 10.01
C PHE A 179 -8.89 11.50 10.33
N MET A 180 -9.85 11.90 11.18
CA MET A 180 -10.91 11.05 11.74
C MET A 180 -11.75 10.31 10.69
N ASN A 181 -11.82 10.79 9.45
CA ASN A 181 -12.57 10.14 8.37
C ASN A 181 -11.82 8.94 7.74
N HIS A 182 -10.53 8.78 8.01
CA HIS A 182 -9.65 7.80 7.33
C HIS A 182 -8.99 6.80 8.27
N VAL A 183 -9.21 6.89 9.58
CA VAL A 183 -8.58 6.01 10.56
C VAL A 183 -9.48 4.82 10.90
N ASP A 184 -8.94 3.61 10.78
CA ASP A 184 -9.61 2.39 11.22
C ASP A 184 -9.37 2.15 12.72
N ILE A 185 -10.38 1.64 13.44
CA ILE A 185 -10.25 1.27 14.86
C ILE A 185 -9.23 0.16 15.03
N GLU A 186 -9.20 -0.81 14.12
CA GLU A 186 -8.22 -1.88 14.13
C GLU A 186 -6.79 -1.33 14.04
N GLN A 187 -6.60 -0.25 13.28
CA GLN A 187 -5.32 0.43 13.15
C GLN A 187 -4.92 1.14 14.45
N ILE A 188 -5.85 1.81 15.14
CA ILE A 188 -5.59 2.42 16.45
C ILE A 188 -5.20 1.34 17.46
N GLN A 189 -5.96 0.24 17.52
CA GLN A 189 -5.64 -0.88 18.41
C GLN A 189 -4.26 -1.49 18.10
N ALA A 190 -3.89 -1.58 16.82
CA ALA A 190 -2.56 -2.03 16.42
C ALA A 190 -1.46 -1.09 16.93
N PHE A 191 -1.65 0.23 16.85
CA PHE A 191 -0.72 1.20 17.43
C PHE A 191 -0.61 1.08 18.95
N LEU A 192 -1.72 0.92 19.67
CA LEU A 192 -1.69 0.73 21.13
C LEU A 192 -0.97 -0.56 21.52
N ARG A 193 -1.21 -1.67 20.80
CA ARG A 193 -0.46 -2.91 21.02
C ARG A 193 1.03 -2.71 20.77
N ARG A 194 1.40 -2.02 19.69
CA ARG A 194 2.79 -1.75 19.34
C ARG A 194 3.49 -0.90 20.40
N LEU A 195 2.86 0.14 20.91
CA LEU A 195 3.38 0.93 22.03
C LEU A 195 3.62 0.08 23.28
N ARG A 196 2.69 -0.82 23.63
CA ARG A 196 2.88 -1.75 24.76
C ARG A 196 4.06 -2.70 24.53
N GLU A 197 4.24 -3.21 23.31
CA GLU A 197 5.41 -4.04 22.95
C GLU A 197 6.73 -3.27 23.06
N LEU A 198 6.72 -1.97 22.76
CA LEU A 198 7.87 -1.07 22.91
C LEU A 198 8.11 -0.66 24.38
N GLY A 199 7.22 -1.02 25.30
CA GLY A 199 7.31 -0.68 26.72
C GLY A 199 6.78 0.70 27.09
N SER A 200 6.06 1.36 26.18
CA SER A 200 5.47 2.69 26.38
C SER A 200 4.26 2.64 27.31
N ASP A 201 4.04 3.73 28.05
CA ASP A 201 2.77 3.98 28.71
C ASP A 201 1.72 4.43 27.68
N VAL A 202 0.60 3.72 27.64
CA VAL A 202 -0.51 3.95 26.70
C VAL A 202 -1.77 4.47 27.39
N SER A 203 -1.70 4.76 28.69
CA SER A 203 -2.84 5.14 29.51
C SER A 203 -3.59 6.37 28.97
N GLU A 204 -2.88 7.34 28.40
CA GLU A 204 -3.49 8.53 27.78
C GLU A 204 -4.31 8.20 26.51
N PHE A 205 -4.06 7.05 25.88
CA PHE A 205 -4.66 6.64 24.62
C PHE A 205 -5.66 5.49 24.75
N ASP A 206 -5.75 4.81 25.90
CA ASP A 206 -6.59 3.61 26.08
C ASP A 206 -8.08 3.85 25.77
N ALA A 207 -8.57 5.08 26.01
CA ALA A 207 -9.95 5.45 25.73
C ALA A 207 -10.21 5.81 24.25
N LEU A 208 -9.18 6.07 23.44
CA LEU A 208 -9.33 6.56 22.06
C LEU A 208 -10.22 5.68 21.18
N PRO A 209 -10.07 4.34 21.13
CA PRO A 209 -10.90 3.48 20.29
C PRO A 209 -12.39 3.65 20.60
N ARG A 210 -12.74 3.66 21.90
CA ARG A 210 -14.12 3.82 22.36
C ARG A 210 -14.63 5.21 22.02
N THR A 211 -13.87 6.28 22.32
CA THR A 211 -14.26 7.66 22.04
C THR A 211 -14.59 7.88 20.56
N ILE A 212 -13.74 7.40 19.65
CA ILE A 212 -13.94 7.56 18.20
C ILE A 212 -15.17 6.77 17.72
N LEU A 213 -15.35 5.54 18.20
CA LEU A 213 -16.53 4.75 17.87
C LEU A 213 -17.82 5.42 18.37
N THR A 214 -17.83 5.97 19.57
CA THR A 214 -18.98 6.70 20.12
C THR A 214 -19.31 7.93 19.27
N GLN A 215 -18.30 8.76 18.95
CA GLN A 215 -18.49 9.94 18.10
C GLN A 215 -19.04 9.59 16.70
N ARG A 216 -18.47 8.55 16.06
CA ARG A 216 -18.97 8.06 14.76
C ARG A 216 -20.40 7.56 14.88
N LEU A 217 -20.71 6.74 15.89
CA LEU A 217 -22.05 6.22 16.12
C LEU A 217 -23.08 7.36 16.24
N GLU A 218 -22.77 8.41 16.98
CA GLU A 218 -23.61 9.61 17.11
C GLU A 218 -23.78 10.37 15.79
N GLU A 219 -22.71 10.51 15.00
CA GLU A 219 -22.78 11.12 13.67
C GLU A 219 -23.67 10.30 12.71
N TYR A 220 -23.51 8.98 12.70
CA TYR A 220 -24.29 8.09 11.83
C TYR A 220 -25.76 8.02 12.24
N ARG A 221 -26.07 8.06 13.55
CA ARG A 221 -27.45 8.18 14.05
C ARG A 221 -28.09 9.49 13.60
N ARG A 222 -27.39 10.62 13.75
CA ARG A 222 -27.86 11.92 13.23
C ARG A 222 -28.11 11.90 11.71
N LYS A 223 -27.22 11.27 10.94
CA LYS A 223 -27.41 11.08 9.49
C LYS A 223 -28.65 10.24 9.18
N LEU A 224 -28.90 9.17 9.93
CA LEU A 224 -30.06 8.31 9.73
C LEU A 224 -31.39 9.03 10.00
N GLU A 225 -31.43 9.96 10.96
CA GLU A 225 -32.63 10.74 11.31
C GLU A 225 -33.10 11.66 10.16
N VAL A 226 -32.17 12.20 9.38
CA VAL A 226 -32.45 13.16 8.30
C VAL A 226 -32.44 12.55 6.90
N GLU A 227 -32.03 11.28 6.77
CA GLU A 227 -31.97 10.58 5.48
C GLU A 227 -33.38 10.26 4.96
N THR A 228 -33.58 10.41 3.66
CA THR A 228 -34.88 10.19 3.00
C THR A 228 -34.86 8.98 2.07
N GLU A 229 -33.70 8.60 1.55
CA GLU A 229 -33.56 7.47 0.61
C GLU A 229 -33.46 6.13 1.36
N ASP A 230 -34.36 5.18 1.08
CA ASP A 230 -34.44 3.90 1.79
C ASP A 230 -33.16 3.06 1.70
N TRP A 231 -32.52 3.02 0.53
CA TRP A 231 -31.28 2.28 0.35
C TRP A 231 -30.12 2.89 1.17
N ARG A 232 -30.11 4.22 1.36
CA ARG A 232 -29.14 4.90 2.23
C ARG A 232 -29.43 4.65 3.69
N LYS A 233 -30.71 4.69 4.11
CA LYS A 233 -31.13 4.32 5.48
C LYS A 233 -30.65 2.92 5.85
N GLU A 234 -30.82 1.96 4.94
CA GLU A 234 -30.37 0.59 5.17
C GLU A 234 -28.86 0.51 5.34
N ASN A 235 -28.09 1.20 4.49
CA ASN A 235 -26.64 1.29 4.64
C ASN A 235 -26.21 1.95 5.95
N LEU A 236 -26.89 3.02 6.38
CA LEU A 236 -26.60 3.69 7.65
C LEU A 236 -26.91 2.77 8.84
N ARG A 237 -28.02 2.03 8.83
CA ARG A 237 -28.36 1.03 9.87
C ARG A 237 -27.30 -0.05 9.99
N LYS A 238 -26.83 -0.59 8.86
CA LYS A 238 -25.75 -1.59 8.85
C LYS A 238 -24.46 -1.05 9.47
N LYS A 239 -24.09 0.19 9.14
CA LYS A 239 -22.91 0.85 9.72
C LYS A 239 -23.07 1.08 11.23
N ILE A 240 -24.23 1.56 11.66
CA ILE A 240 -24.56 1.75 13.09
C ILE A 240 -24.44 0.43 13.85
N ALA A 241 -25.06 -0.65 13.36
CA ALA A 241 -24.98 -1.97 13.99
C ALA A 241 -23.54 -2.49 14.07
N GLY A 242 -22.73 -2.24 13.03
CA GLY A 242 -21.30 -2.53 13.04
C GLY A 242 -20.53 -1.78 14.14
N PHE A 243 -20.77 -0.48 14.30
CA PHE A 243 -20.15 0.31 15.36
C PHE A 243 -20.60 -0.11 16.77
N GLU A 244 -21.87 -0.43 16.96
CA GLU A 244 -22.40 -0.94 18.22
C GLU A 244 -21.76 -2.28 18.60
N THR A 245 -21.60 -3.17 17.62
CA THR A 245 -20.89 -4.45 17.82
C THR A 245 -19.45 -4.22 18.24
N ASN A 246 -18.72 -3.34 17.55
CA ASN A 246 -17.33 -3.03 17.89
C ASN A 246 -17.19 -2.38 19.28
N LEU A 247 -18.13 -1.52 19.67
CA LEU A 247 -18.15 -0.93 21.01
C LEU A 247 -18.39 -1.97 22.11
N ALA A 248 -19.20 -3.00 21.85
CA ALA A 248 -19.45 -4.08 22.80
C ALA A 248 -18.24 -5.01 22.99
N LEU A 249 -17.31 -5.05 22.02
CA LEU A 249 -16.09 -5.85 22.05
C LEU A 249 -14.89 -5.12 22.70
N LEU A 250 -15.04 -3.83 23.03
CA LEU A 250 -14.04 -2.98 23.72
C LEU A 250 -14.33 -2.87 25.23
#